data_AF-A0A6C1PN39-F1
#
_entry.id   AF-A0A6C1PN39-F1
#
_cell.length_a   1.000
_cell.length_b   1.000
_cell.length_c   1.000
_cell.angle_alpha   90.00
_cell.angle_beta   90.00
_cell.angle_gamma   90.00
#
_symmetry.space_group_name_H-M   'P 1'
#
loop_
_entity.id
_entity.type
_entity.pdbx_description
1 polymer ?
#
loop_
_entity_poly.entity_id
_entity_poly.type
_entity_poly.pdbx_seq_one_letter_code
_entity_poly.pdbx_strand_id
1 'polypeptide(L)'
;EKLNERIDRLLSRPEFATFALIGSGLQHKHGQTTVARQDIHGSIPDDLSEEFLESVQSTVRDVDPEGTIFGVEDTGKDVEIMLTVDGGRRFSKGDGLSYLNDALGLGLSQSPCLICGDTSSDLPMVEKAVELGGRDRTAAVFVTRDEDLRRRVSAVLDRSHFVSTPDVLVAALHLLAVERGASH
;
A
#
# COMPACT_ATOMS: atom_id res chain seq x y z
N GLU A 1 17.60 -9.32 -3.65
CA GLU A 1 18.79 -8.47 -3.87
C GLU A 1 19.04 -8.18 -5.35
N LYS A 2 19.22 -9.19 -6.22
CA LYS A 2 19.51 -8.99 -7.66
C LYS A 2 18.58 -8.02 -8.42
N LEU A 3 17.27 -8.01 -8.13
CA LEU A 3 16.33 -7.10 -8.79
C LEU A 3 16.60 -5.64 -8.42
N ASN A 4 16.65 -5.34 -7.13
CA ASN A 4 16.82 -3.97 -6.63
C ASN A 4 18.12 -3.35 -7.16
N GLU A 5 19.24 -4.08 -7.10
CA GLU A 5 20.51 -3.63 -7.66
C GLU A 5 20.45 -3.35 -9.18
N ARG A 6 19.61 -4.05 -9.94
CA ARG A 6 19.43 -3.79 -11.37
C ARG A 6 18.59 -2.54 -11.60
N ILE A 7 17.55 -2.33 -10.80
CA ILE A 7 16.76 -1.09 -10.82
C ILE A 7 17.63 0.12 -10.41
N ASP A 8 18.47 -0.02 -9.39
CA ASP A 8 19.44 1.02 -8.99
C ASP A 8 20.38 1.39 -10.13
N ARG A 9 20.93 0.39 -10.83
CA ARG A 9 21.77 0.60 -12.01
C ARG A 9 21.01 1.25 -13.16
N LEU A 10 19.74 0.90 -13.35
CA LEU A 10 18.89 1.52 -14.36
C LEU A 10 18.72 3.01 -14.09
N LEU A 11 18.45 3.38 -12.84
CA LEU A 11 18.32 4.78 -12.40
C LEU A 11 19.65 5.55 -12.34
N SER A 12 20.78 4.85 -12.35
CA SER A 12 22.10 5.48 -12.45
C SER A 12 22.40 5.97 -13.88
N ARG A 13 21.59 5.59 -14.88
CA ARG A 13 21.70 6.10 -16.25
C ARG A 13 21.21 7.55 -16.29
N PRO A 14 21.97 8.50 -16.90
CA PRO A 14 21.60 9.92 -16.92
C PRO A 14 20.18 10.21 -17.41
N GLU A 15 19.71 9.46 -18.41
CA GLU A 15 18.37 9.56 -18.99
C GLU A 15 17.26 9.15 -18.03
N PHE A 16 17.54 8.29 -17.05
CA PHE A 16 16.56 7.75 -16.11
C PHE A 16 16.71 8.28 -14.68
N ALA A 17 17.78 9.04 -14.40
CA ALA A 17 18.05 9.57 -13.06
C ALA A 17 16.88 10.39 -12.48
N THR A 18 16.12 11.08 -13.34
CA THR A 18 14.94 11.87 -12.93
C THR A 18 13.88 11.02 -12.23
N PHE A 19 13.70 9.75 -12.61
CA PHE A 19 12.70 8.85 -12.03
C PHE A 19 12.97 8.52 -10.55
N ALA A 20 14.22 8.68 -10.08
CA ALA A 20 14.55 8.57 -8.66
C ALA A 20 14.14 9.82 -7.85
N LEU A 21 13.84 10.94 -8.52
CA LEU A 21 13.68 12.26 -7.89
C LEU A 21 12.24 12.81 -7.96
N ILE A 22 11.34 12.14 -8.66
CA ILE A 22 9.95 12.57 -8.84
C ILE A 22 8.99 11.65 -8.10
N GLY A 23 7.81 12.17 -7.74
CA GLY A 23 6.73 11.35 -7.17
C GLY A 23 7.18 10.52 -5.97
N SER A 24 6.99 9.20 -6.05
CA SER A 24 7.43 8.26 -5.01
C SER A 24 8.95 8.02 -4.99
N GLY A 25 9.67 8.38 -6.07
CA GLY A 25 11.08 8.07 -6.28
C GLY A 25 11.32 6.55 -6.40
N LEU A 26 12.49 6.08 -5.97
CA LEU A 26 12.74 4.66 -5.75
C LEU A 26 12.51 4.31 -4.28
N GLN A 27 11.68 3.29 -4.02
CA GLN A 27 11.40 2.79 -2.69
C GLN A 27 11.57 1.27 -2.64
N HIS A 28 12.34 0.81 -1.66
CA HIS A 28 12.43 -0.61 -1.32
C HIS A 28 11.62 -0.87 -0.05
N LYS A 29 10.56 -1.65 -0.22
CA LYS A 29 9.70 -2.14 0.87
C LYS A 29 9.91 -3.65 1.01
N HIS A 30 9.50 -4.22 2.14
CA HIS A 30 9.60 -5.66 2.33
C HIS A 30 8.67 -6.37 1.33
N GLY A 31 9.25 -7.11 0.38
CA GLY A 31 8.51 -7.81 -0.68
C GLY A 31 7.97 -6.94 -1.81
N GLN A 32 8.36 -5.66 -1.89
CA GLN A 32 7.94 -4.75 -2.95
C GLN A 32 9.05 -3.74 -3.30
N THR A 33 9.22 -3.46 -4.59
CA THR A 33 10.00 -2.33 -5.11
C THR A 33 9.06 -1.42 -5.89
N THR A 34 9.00 -0.15 -5.51
CA THR A 34 8.23 0.88 -6.23
C THR A 34 9.20 1.85 -6.86
N VAL A 35 8.96 2.22 -8.12
CA VAL A 35 9.69 3.29 -8.80
C VAL A 35 8.74 4.20 -9.57
N ALA A 36 8.90 5.51 -9.42
CA ALA A 36 8.11 6.48 -10.16
C ALA A 36 8.43 6.42 -11.68
N ARG A 37 7.41 6.58 -12.51
CA ARG A 37 7.53 6.74 -13.97
C ARG A 37 6.84 8.00 -14.50
N GLN A 38 6.06 8.70 -13.68
CA GLN A 38 5.44 9.97 -14.03
C GLN A 38 5.01 10.71 -12.76
N ASP A 39 5.03 12.04 -12.76
CA ASP A 39 4.54 12.84 -11.64
C ASP A 39 3.06 13.22 -11.79
N ILE A 40 2.50 13.87 -10.76
CA ILE A 40 1.09 14.29 -10.76
C ILE A 40 0.76 15.35 -11.83
N HIS A 41 1.77 16.04 -12.36
CA HIS A 41 1.63 17.12 -13.34
C HIS A 41 1.86 16.65 -14.78
N GLY A 42 2.34 15.42 -14.99
CA GLY A 42 2.71 14.93 -16.32
C GLY A 42 3.98 15.57 -16.85
N SER A 43 4.96 15.86 -16.00
CA SER A 43 6.15 16.61 -16.43
C SER A 43 7.18 15.78 -17.20
N ILE A 44 7.13 14.45 -17.11
CA ILE A 44 8.01 13.57 -17.86
C ILE A 44 7.45 13.36 -19.28
N PRO A 45 8.27 13.50 -20.34
CA PRO A 45 7.85 13.12 -21.69
C PRO A 45 7.33 11.68 -21.76
N ASP A 46 6.20 11.47 -22.43
CA ASP A 46 5.52 10.16 -22.47
C ASP A 46 6.42 9.06 -23.06
N ASP A 47 7.17 9.38 -24.11
CA ASP A 47 8.14 8.48 -24.75
C ASP A 47 9.24 8.02 -23.77
N LEU A 48 9.77 8.95 -22.97
CA LEU A 48 10.76 8.63 -21.95
C LEU A 48 10.16 7.79 -20.82
N SER A 49 8.91 8.07 -20.41
CA SER A 49 8.20 7.30 -19.39
C SER A 49 7.90 5.86 -19.86
N GLU A 50 7.54 5.69 -21.13
CA GLU A 50 7.30 4.38 -21.75
C GLU A 50 8.61 3.59 -21.91
N GLU A 51 9.69 4.21 -22.40
CA GLU A 51 11.01 3.58 -22.49
C GLU A 51 11.51 3.09 -21.12
N PHE A 52 11.29 3.90 -20.08
CA PHE A 52 11.63 3.52 -18.72
C PHE A 52 10.78 2.35 -18.22
N LEU A 53 9.46 2.37 -18.43
CA LEU A 53 8.58 1.25 -18.07
C LEU A 53 9.03 -0.05 -18.75
N GLU A 54 9.32 -0.02 -20.06
CA GLU A 54 9.80 -1.19 -20.80
C GLU A 54 11.13 -1.71 -20.23
N SER A 55 12.04 -0.81 -19.88
CA SER A 55 13.32 -1.16 -19.28
C SER A 55 13.17 -1.83 -17.90
N VAL A 56 12.24 -1.34 -17.08
CA VAL A 56 11.90 -1.96 -15.79
C VAL A 56 11.29 -3.35 -16.01
N GLN A 57 10.31 -3.48 -16.92
CA GLN A 57 9.68 -4.76 -17.24
C GLN A 57 10.66 -5.77 -17.84
N SER A 58 11.61 -5.32 -18.66
CA SER A 58 12.69 -6.18 -19.18
C SER A 58 13.59 -6.65 -18.05
N THR A 59 13.95 -5.75 -17.12
CA THR A 59 14.76 -6.09 -15.95
C THR A 59 14.09 -7.16 -15.09
N VAL A 60 12.77 -7.06 -14.88
CA VAL A 60 11.99 -8.08 -14.15
C VAL A 60 12.02 -9.41 -14.90
N ARG A 61 11.74 -9.42 -16.22
CA ARG A 61 11.78 -10.63 -17.05
C ARG A 61 13.15 -11.30 -17.06
N ASP A 62 14.23 -10.53 -17.02
CA ASP A 62 15.59 -11.09 -16.98
C ASP A 62 15.93 -11.74 -15.62
N VAL A 63 15.28 -11.29 -14.54
CA VAL A 63 15.48 -11.82 -13.18
C VAL A 63 14.52 -12.97 -12.88
N ASP A 64 13.31 -12.92 -13.43
CA ASP A 64 12.25 -13.94 -13.30
C ASP A 64 11.65 -14.26 -14.68
N PRO A 65 12.35 -15.04 -15.52
CA PRO A 65 11.90 -15.36 -16.88
C PRO A 65 10.59 -16.14 -16.94
N GLU A 66 10.31 -16.92 -15.90
CA GLU A 66 9.09 -17.72 -15.78
C GLU A 66 7.89 -16.90 -15.28
N GLY A 67 8.12 -15.68 -14.78
CA GLY A 67 7.08 -14.79 -14.25
C GLY A 67 6.35 -15.35 -13.03
N THR A 68 7.04 -16.15 -12.22
CA THR A 68 6.43 -16.88 -11.08
C THR A 68 6.68 -16.23 -9.74
N ILE A 69 7.64 -15.30 -9.66
CA ILE A 69 8.17 -14.70 -8.41
C ILE A 69 7.71 -13.25 -8.28
N PHE A 70 7.63 -12.50 -9.38
CA PHE A 70 7.29 -11.09 -9.36
C PHE A 70 6.02 -10.76 -10.15
N GLY A 71 5.13 -9.99 -9.54
CA GLY A 71 4.05 -9.29 -10.23
C GLY A 71 4.43 -7.83 -10.47
N VAL A 72 4.22 -7.33 -11.69
CA VAL A 72 4.40 -5.92 -12.03
C VAL A 72 3.04 -5.25 -12.16
N GLU A 73 2.87 -4.09 -11.54
CA GLU A 73 1.70 -3.24 -11.65
C GLU A 73 2.13 -1.83 -12.08
N ASP A 74 1.45 -1.31 -13.08
CA ASP A 74 1.63 0.05 -13.57
C ASP A 74 0.40 0.87 -13.19
N THR A 75 0.61 1.85 -12.31
CA THR A 75 -0.45 2.75 -11.84
C THR A 75 -0.59 3.99 -12.74
N GLY A 76 0.24 4.11 -13.78
CA GLY A 76 0.39 5.31 -14.60
C GLY A 76 1.25 6.41 -13.96
N LYS A 77 1.56 6.31 -12.66
CA LYS A 77 2.49 7.19 -11.94
C LYS A 77 3.70 6.45 -11.42
N ASP A 78 3.45 5.27 -10.86
CA ASP A 78 4.44 4.37 -10.30
C ASP A 78 4.37 2.99 -10.95
N VAL A 79 5.53 2.33 -11.04
CA VAL A 79 5.67 0.91 -11.32
C VAL A 79 5.95 0.18 -10.00
N GLU A 80 5.06 -0.73 -9.64
CA GLU A 80 5.17 -1.55 -8.44
C GLU A 80 5.52 -2.99 -8.80
N ILE A 81 6.64 -3.47 -8.27
CA ILE A 81 7.11 -4.85 -8.45
C ILE A 81 6.98 -5.56 -7.11
N MET A 82 6.05 -6.50 -7.02
CA MET A 82 5.68 -7.19 -5.78
C MET A 82 6.04 -8.67 -5.86
N LEU A 83 6.40 -9.26 -4.72
CA LEU A 83 6.50 -10.72 -4.60
C LEU A 83 5.13 -11.37 -4.75
N THR A 84 5.10 -12.45 -5.52
CA THR A 84 3.98 -13.39 -5.54
C THR A 84 4.09 -14.37 -4.35
N VAL A 85 2.96 -14.73 -3.79
CA VAL A 85 2.75 -15.73 -2.74
C VAL A 85 1.74 -16.77 -3.24
N ASP A 86 1.83 -18.01 -2.74
CA ASP A 86 0.84 -19.07 -2.93
C ASP A 86 0.25 -19.19 -4.35
N GLY A 87 1.08 -19.51 -5.35
CA GLY A 87 0.61 -19.77 -6.71
C GLY A 87 0.24 -18.52 -7.51
N GLY A 88 0.90 -17.39 -7.24
CA GLY A 88 0.76 -16.16 -8.04
C GLY A 88 -0.14 -15.09 -7.43
N ARG A 89 -0.69 -15.32 -6.23
CA ARG A 89 -1.43 -14.31 -5.46
C ARG A 89 -0.46 -13.23 -5.00
N ARG A 90 -0.86 -11.96 -4.96
CA ARG A 90 -0.03 -10.89 -4.40
C ARG A 90 -0.19 -10.82 -2.89
N PHE A 91 0.91 -10.53 -2.20
CA PHE A 91 0.87 -10.22 -0.76
C PHE A 91 0.04 -8.97 -0.52
N SER A 92 -0.88 -9.02 0.44
CA SER A 92 -1.75 -7.90 0.80
C SER A 92 -1.40 -7.35 2.18
N LYS A 93 -1.83 -6.12 2.50
CA LYS A 93 -1.72 -5.57 3.86
C LYS A 93 -2.46 -6.43 4.90
N GLY A 94 -3.48 -7.18 4.49
CA GLY A 94 -4.16 -8.17 5.33
C GLY A 94 -3.26 -9.34 5.72
N ASP A 95 -2.44 -9.85 4.81
CA ASP A 95 -1.44 -10.90 5.12
C ASP A 95 -0.41 -10.37 6.13
N GLY A 96 0.01 -9.11 5.99
CA GLY A 96 0.88 -8.42 6.95
C GLY A 96 0.26 -8.27 8.33
N LEU A 97 -1.04 -7.96 8.42
CA LEU A 97 -1.77 -7.88 9.68
C LEU A 97 -1.77 -9.23 10.41
N SER A 98 -2.05 -10.33 9.70
CA SER A 98 -1.99 -11.68 10.28
C SER A 98 -0.60 -11.99 10.83
N TYR A 99 0.44 -11.74 10.03
CA TYR A 99 1.82 -11.97 10.44
C TYR A 99 2.18 -11.20 11.72
N LEU A 100 1.82 -9.91 11.78
CA LEU A 100 2.10 -9.08 12.96
C LEU A 100 1.29 -9.52 14.18
N ASN A 101 0.04 -9.91 14.01
CA ASN A 101 -0.77 -10.46 15.10
C ASN A 101 -0.10 -11.68 15.75
N ASP A 102 0.42 -12.59 14.94
CA ASP A 102 1.03 -13.82 15.41
C ASP A 102 2.43 -13.57 15.98
N ALA A 103 3.24 -12.77 15.29
CA ALA A 103 4.62 -12.47 15.69
C ALA A 103 4.70 -11.65 16.98
N LEU A 104 3.75 -10.74 17.21
CA LEU A 104 3.73 -9.85 18.38
C LEU A 104 2.73 -10.28 19.45
N GLY A 105 1.90 -11.29 19.18
CA GLY A 105 0.85 -11.72 20.09
C GLY A 105 -0.20 -10.63 20.36
N LEU A 106 -0.61 -9.88 19.33
CA LEU A 106 -1.52 -8.73 19.47
C LEU A 106 -2.91 -9.12 19.99
N GLY A 107 -3.31 -10.38 19.81
CA GLY A 107 -4.59 -10.89 20.31
C GLY A 107 -5.79 -10.22 19.66
N LEU A 108 -5.74 -9.98 18.33
CA LEU A 108 -6.83 -9.34 17.58
C LEU A 108 -8.16 -10.12 17.67
N SER A 109 -8.11 -11.40 18.01
CA SER A 109 -9.32 -12.22 18.26
C SER A 109 -10.05 -11.86 19.56
N GLN A 110 -9.38 -11.18 20.50
CA GLN A 110 -9.90 -10.89 21.84
C GLN A 110 -9.98 -9.39 22.16
N SER A 111 -9.30 -8.54 21.38
CA SER A 111 -9.22 -7.10 21.64
C SER A 111 -9.94 -6.29 20.55
N PRO A 112 -10.54 -5.14 20.89
CA PRO A 112 -11.04 -4.20 19.88
C PRO A 112 -9.92 -3.75 18.94
N CYS A 113 -10.23 -3.64 17.64
CA CYS A 113 -9.30 -3.23 16.61
C CYS A 113 -9.86 -2.03 15.82
N LEU A 114 -9.05 -0.98 15.68
CA LEU A 114 -9.36 0.16 14.81
C LEU A 114 -8.42 0.12 13.61
N ILE A 115 -8.97 -0.04 12.41
CA ILE A 115 -8.22 0.04 11.15
C ILE A 115 -8.39 1.43 10.54
N CYS A 116 -7.29 2.10 10.24
CA CYS A 116 -7.29 3.36 9.50
C CYS A 116 -6.71 3.11 8.10
N GLY A 117 -7.41 3.58 7.06
CA GLY A 117 -6.97 3.44 5.66
C GLY A 117 -7.34 4.65 4.82
N ASP A 118 -6.86 4.70 3.60
CA ASP A 118 -7.13 5.80 2.65
C ASP A 118 -7.36 5.30 1.23
N THR A 119 -6.78 4.14 0.89
CA THR A 119 -6.85 3.55 -0.45
C THR A 119 -7.54 2.18 -0.43
N SER A 120 -7.84 1.66 -1.62
CA SER A 120 -8.37 0.30 -1.77
C SER A 120 -7.38 -0.79 -1.30
N SER A 121 -6.09 -0.48 -1.24
CA SER A 121 -5.05 -1.40 -0.72
C SER A 121 -5.20 -1.70 0.77
N ASP A 122 -5.96 -0.88 1.51
CA ASP A 122 -6.22 -1.05 2.95
C ASP A 122 -7.44 -1.93 3.24
N LEU A 123 -8.32 -2.16 2.26
CA LEU A 123 -9.51 -3.00 2.43
C LEU A 123 -9.18 -4.42 2.92
N PRO A 124 -8.14 -5.11 2.41
CA PRO A 124 -7.72 -6.41 2.94
C PRO A 124 -7.39 -6.41 4.44
N MET A 125 -6.95 -5.28 5.02
CA MET A 125 -6.75 -5.20 6.48
C MET A 125 -8.07 -5.23 7.22
N VAL A 126 -9.11 -4.56 6.70
CA VAL A 126 -10.46 -4.59 7.29
C VAL A 126 -11.04 -6.00 7.22
N GLU A 127 -10.97 -6.63 6.04
CA GLU A 127 -11.43 -8.00 5.82
C GLU A 127 -10.74 -8.96 6.80
N LYS A 128 -9.41 -8.87 6.91
CA LYS A 128 -8.65 -9.73 7.81
C LYS A 128 -8.92 -9.43 9.29
N ALA A 129 -9.05 -8.18 9.69
CA ALA A 129 -9.41 -7.82 11.06
C ALA A 129 -10.80 -8.34 11.45
N VAL A 130 -11.76 -8.31 10.52
CA VAL A 130 -13.09 -8.91 10.72
C VAL A 130 -13.00 -10.44 10.78
N GLU A 131 -12.20 -11.08 9.93
CA GLU A 131 -11.98 -12.53 9.96
C GLU A 131 -11.40 -12.99 11.30
N LEU A 132 -10.40 -12.28 11.82
CA LEU A 132 -9.71 -12.65 13.07
C LEU A 132 -10.51 -12.27 14.32
N GLY A 133 -11.07 -11.05 14.34
CA GLY A 133 -11.65 -10.41 15.52
C GLY A 133 -13.18 -10.41 15.56
N GLY A 134 -13.84 -10.52 14.42
CA GLY A 134 -15.29 -10.37 14.26
C GLY A 134 -15.75 -8.92 14.07
N ARG A 135 -16.89 -8.73 13.42
CA ARG A 135 -17.46 -7.40 13.08
C ARG A 135 -17.70 -6.51 14.30
N ASP A 136 -18.08 -7.08 15.43
CA ASP A 136 -18.43 -6.32 16.64
C ASP A 136 -17.21 -5.67 17.30
N ARG A 137 -16.02 -6.26 17.15
CA ARG A 137 -14.77 -5.77 17.73
C ARG A 137 -13.95 -4.91 16.79
N THR A 138 -14.26 -4.94 15.49
CA THR A 138 -13.56 -4.17 14.48
C THR A 138 -14.30 -2.86 14.20
N ALA A 139 -13.56 -1.76 14.13
CA ALA A 139 -14.01 -0.48 13.61
C ALA A 139 -13.04 -0.02 12.52
N ALA A 140 -13.52 0.77 11.58
CA ALA A 140 -12.68 1.35 10.53
C ALA A 140 -12.91 2.85 10.36
N VAL A 141 -11.85 3.60 10.13
CA VAL A 141 -11.92 5.00 9.68
C VAL A 141 -11.14 5.13 8.36
N PHE A 142 -11.80 5.56 7.31
CA PHE A 142 -11.19 5.74 5.99
C PHE A 142 -11.12 7.23 5.62
N VAL A 143 -9.91 7.69 5.25
CA VAL A 143 -9.68 9.04 4.73
C VAL A 143 -9.83 9.00 3.22
N THR A 144 -11.05 9.21 2.71
CA THR A 144 -11.31 9.10 1.28
C THR A 144 -12.53 9.89 0.82
N ARG A 145 -12.50 10.31 -0.44
CA ARG A 145 -13.65 10.87 -1.18
C ARG A 145 -14.17 9.91 -2.26
N ASP A 146 -13.54 8.74 -2.41
CA ASP A 146 -13.93 7.72 -3.37
C ASP A 146 -15.17 6.98 -2.87
N GLU A 147 -16.30 7.18 -3.55
CA GLU A 147 -17.58 6.54 -3.22
C GLU A 147 -17.58 5.03 -3.46
N ASP A 148 -16.75 4.53 -4.37
CA ASP A 148 -16.64 3.09 -4.63
C ASP A 148 -15.88 2.41 -3.50
N LEU A 149 -14.80 3.04 -3.02
CA LEU A 149 -14.08 2.57 -1.85
C LEU A 149 -14.98 2.59 -0.60
N ARG A 150 -15.74 3.67 -0.38
CA ARG A 150 -16.71 3.77 0.73
C ARG A 150 -17.69 2.61 0.73
N ARG A 151 -18.34 2.35 -0.41
CA ARG A 151 -19.29 1.24 -0.57
C ARG A 151 -18.66 -0.11 -0.27
N ARG A 152 -17.44 -0.36 -0.76
CA ARG A 152 -16.73 -1.62 -0.54
C ARG A 152 -16.38 -1.84 0.94
N VAL A 153 -15.90 -0.80 1.64
CA VAL A 153 -15.60 -0.88 3.08
C VAL A 153 -16.88 -1.10 3.89
N SER A 154 -17.96 -0.36 3.61
CA SER A 154 -19.24 -0.52 4.30
C SER A 154 -19.88 -1.89 4.08
N ALA A 155 -19.65 -2.53 2.93
CA ALA A 155 -20.14 -3.88 2.68
C ALA A 155 -19.47 -4.93 3.60
N VAL A 156 -18.20 -4.71 3.96
CA VAL A 156 -17.46 -5.60 4.86
C VAL A 156 -17.80 -5.31 6.32
N LEU A 157 -17.90 -4.03 6.71
CA LEU A 157 -18.02 -3.60 8.11
C LEU A 157 -18.99 -2.43 8.30
N ASP A 158 -20.03 -2.66 9.11
CA ASP A 158 -21.04 -1.64 9.42
C ASP A 158 -20.48 -0.49 10.29
N ARG A 159 -19.49 -0.79 11.15
CA ARG A 159 -18.77 0.19 11.98
C ARG A 159 -17.65 0.89 11.20
N SER A 160 -17.97 1.37 10.00
CA SER A 160 -17.06 2.12 9.14
C SER A 160 -17.42 3.61 9.12
N HIS A 161 -16.40 4.46 9.25
CA HIS A 161 -16.53 5.91 9.22
C HIS A 161 -15.62 6.48 8.12
N PHE A 162 -16.06 7.57 7.49
CA PHE A 162 -15.33 8.18 6.37
C PHE A 162 -15.10 9.66 6.63
N VAL A 163 -13.87 10.10 6.46
CA VAL A 163 -13.47 11.50 6.59
C VAL A 163 -12.79 11.97 5.31
N SER A 164 -12.82 13.28 5.05
CA SER A 164 -12.32 13.85 3.80
C SER A 164 -10.84 14.21 3.84
N THR A 165 -10.24 14.34 5.04
CA THR A 165 -8.81 14.63 5.25
C THR A 165 -8.29 13.93 6.51
N PRO A 166 -6.97 13.69 6.61
CA PRO A 166 -6.36 13.13 7.82
C PRO A 166 -6.54 14.02 9.05
N ASP A 167 -6.64 15.35 8.87
CA ASP A 167 -6.76 16.31 9.97
C ASP A 167 -7.99 16.07 10.84
N VAL A 168 -9.09 15.64 10.23
CA VAL A 168 -10.32 15.32 10.97
C VAL A 168 -10.07 14.14 11.92
N LEU A 169 -9.35 13.11 11.46
CA LEU A 169 -8.98 11.95 12.28
C LEU A 169 -8.01 12.36 13.39
N VAL A 170 -6.98 13.15 13.06
CA VAL A 170 -6.00 13.63 14.05
C VAL A 170 -6.67 14.50 15.11
N ALA A 171 -7.56 15.42 14.72
CA ALA A 171 -8.31 16.25 15.65
C ALA A 171 -9.22 15.43 16.56
N ALA A 172 -9.92 14.43 16.03
CA ALA A 172 -10.75 13.54 16.82
C ALA A 172 -9.94 12.74 17.86
N LEU A 173 -8.79 12.19 17.46
CA LEU A 173 -7.87 11.48 18.37
C LEU A 173 -7.31 12.42 19.44
N HIS A 174 -6.98 13.66 19.09
CA HIS A 174 -6.53 14.68 20.03
C HIS A 174 -7.60 14.99 21.08
N LEU A 175 -8.85 15.25 20.65
CA LEU A 175 -9.96 15.53 21.57
C LEU A 175 -10.20 14.36 22.54
N LEU A 176 -10.19 13.12 22.03
CA LEU A 176 -10.33 11.92 22.87
C LEU A 176 -9.18 11.79 23.88
N ALA A 177 -7.96 12.10 23.47
CA ALA A 177 -6.80 12.09 24.36
C ALA A 177 -6.90 13.15 25.45
N VAL A 178 -7.38 14.35 25.12
CA VAL A 178 -7.57 15.45 26.09
C VAL A 178 -8.70 15.12 27.08
N GLU A 179 -9.84 14.64 26.60
CA GLU A 179 -10.99 14.27 27.45
C GLU A 179 -10.63 13.14 28.42
N ARG A 180 -9.91 12.13 27.95
CA ARG A 180 -9.47 11.00 28.79
C ARG A 180 -8.28 11.36 29.69
N GLY A 181 -7.38 12.20 29.20
CA GLY A 181 -6.22 12.68 29.97
C GLY A 181 -6.60 13.65 31.09
N ALA A 182 -7.67 14.44 30.94
CA ALA A 182 -8.22 15.29 31.98
C ALA A 182 -9.03 14.53 33.06
N SER A 183 -9.23 13.22 32.86
CA SER A 183 -9.94 12.33 33.79
C SER A 183 -8.99 11.56 34.74
N HIS A 184 -7.69 11.87 34.72
CA HIS A 184 -6.66 11.39 35.64
C HIS A 184 -6.03 12.55 36.41
#